data_AF-A0A1H6HDE8-F1
#
_entry.id   AF-A0A1H6HDE8-F1
#
_cell.length_a   1.000
_cell.length_b   1.000
_cell.length_c   1.000
_cell.angle_alpha   90.00
_cell.angle_beta   90.00
_cell.angle_gamma   90.00
#
_symmetry.space_group_name_H-M   'P 1'
#
loop_
_entity.id
_entity.type
_entity.pdbx_description
1 polymer ?
#
loop_
_entity_poly.entity_id
_entity_poly.type
_entity_poly.pdbx_seq_one_letter_code
_entity_poly.pdbx_strand_id
1 'polypeptide(L)'
;MELKNIKELWNKDTGQESPEISLEKQKEIHSPLEMLKVNMQTEFWLMIFTLPLLLTGFPFASQDSNIKTISLFVTILTVAIIVYFYSRFLKLYRLLRKNSINTNYDLFTLKTQLLISKEIYISYYISYIPLGFLLSLIQINFHFDMEYNLAIFGVSVLITLLLIAFIIRYWIYYMYGRYIDDVVRVVDELNGLEVSPVIEKRKTWFERSQKFLMNRMGIKGNILNTVIWFVSMYFVIIAFLSAVLLIIIVAGAKLGFLDIGSLQRALNKLN
;
A
#
# COMPACT_ATOMS: atom_id res chain seq x y z
N MET A 1 28.49 22.02 35.55
CA MET A 1 29.22 21.01 34.75
C MET A 1 30.34 21.73 34.01
N GLU A 2 31.59 21.35 34.26
CA GLU A 2 32.75 22.00 33.64
C GLU A 2 33.02 21.45 32.23
N LEU A 3 33.43 22.31 31.30
CA LEU A 3 33.77 21.97 29.91
C LEU A 3 34.79 20.83 29.78
N LYS A 4 35.63 20.62 30.79
CA LYS A 4 36.57 19.48 30.86
C LYS A 4 35.86 18.14 30.99
N ASN A 5 34.81 18.05 31.80
CA ASN A 5 34.02 16.82 31.94
C ASN A 5 33.30 16.47 30.64
N ILE A 6 32.82 17.48 29.90
CA ILE A 6 32.18 17.27 28.59
C ILE A 6 33.21 16.78 27.57
N LYS A 7 34.43 17.32 27.60
CA LYS A 7 35.52 16.91 26.69
C LYS A 7 36.05 15.51 27.02
N GLU A 8 36.12 15.14 28.29
CA GLU A 8 36.45 13.76 28.72
C GLU A 8 35.35 12.76 28.35
N LEU A 9 34.08 13.10 28.54
CA LEU A 9 32.95 12.26 28.13
C LEU A 9 32.93 12.09 26.61
N TRP A 10 33.14 13.16 25.84
CA TRP A 10 33.21 13.12 24.38
C TRP A 10 34.40 12.32 23.86
N ASN A 11 35.57 12.42 24.49
CA ASN A 11 36.75 11.63 24.14
C ASN A 11 36.60 10.14 24.53
N LYS A 12 35.81 9.83 25.56
CA LYS A 12 35.44 8.44 25.90
C LYS A 12 34.48 7.85 24.87
N ASP A 13 33.55 8.64 24.35
CA ASP A 13 32.55 8.23 23.36
C ASP A 13 33.10 8.13 21.91
N THR A 14 34.21 8.80 21.62
CA THR A 14 34.84 8.79 20.28
C THR A 14 35.90 7.70 20.09
N GLY A 15 36.21 6.92 21.13
CA GLY A 15 37.28 5.91 21.13
C GLY A 15 36.84 4.45 21.08
N GLN A 16 35.55 4.15 21.11
CA GLN A 16 35.03 2.80 20.85
C GLN A 16 34.34 2.81 19.50
N GLU A 17 34.90 2.04 18.55
CA GLU A 17 34.15 1.57 17.39
C GLU A 17 32.75 1.18 17.86
N SER A 18 31.71 1.74 17.22
CA SER A 18 30.32 1.41 17.55
C SER A 18 30.21 -0.10 17.75
N PRO A 19 29.66 -0.59 18.88
CA PRO A 19 29.77 -2.00 19.23
C PRO A 19 29.35 -2.85 18.05
N GLU A 20 30.26 -3.69 17.55
CA GLU A 20 29.96 -4.59 16.45
C GLU A 20 28.82 -5.51 16.90
N ILE A 21 27.77 -5.55 16.08
CA ILE A 21 26.57 -6.32 16.36
C ILE A 21 26.93 -7.81 16.32
N SER A 22 26.48 -8.60 17.30
CA SER A 22 26.69 -10.06 17.30
C SER A 22 26.17 -10.71 16.00
N LEU A 23 26.89 -11.72 15.51
CA LEU A 23 26.56 -12.41 14.25
C LEU A 23 25.16 -13.06 14.26
N GLU A 24 24.67 -13.53 15.40
CA GLU A 24 23.29 -14.00 15.57
C GLU A 24 22.26 -12.89 15.27
N LYS A 25 22.45 -11.70 15.86
CA LYS A 25 21.52 -10.57 15.69
C LYS A 25 21.61 -9.97 14.29
N GLN A 26 22.78 -9.98 13.66
CA GLN A 26 22.91 -9.65 12.23
C GLN A 26 22.06 -10.60 11.37
N LYS A 27 22.13 -11.93 11.60
CA LYS A 27 21.29 -12.90 10.87
C LYS A 27 19.80 -12.68 11.10
N GLU A 28 19.40 -12.30 12.31
CA GLU A 28 18.01 -12.01 12.66
C GLU A 28 17.46 -10.79 11.92
N ILE A 29 18.27 -9.75 11.70
CA ILE A 29 17.92 -8.56 10.91
C ILE A 29 17.98 -8.82 9.39
N HIS A 30 18.89 -9.68 8.95
CA HIS A 30 19.04 -10.00 7.53
C HIS A 30 17.77 -10.62 6.93
N SER A 31 17.08 -11.50 7.65
CA SER A 31 15.87 -12.16 7.17
C SER A 31 14.71 -11.20 6.83
N PRO A 32 14.24 -10.31 7.73
CA PRO A 32 13.18 -9.35 7.42
C PRO A 32 13.61 -8.32 6.36
N LEU A 33 14.89 -7.93 6.31
CA LEU A 33 15.40 -7.04 5.26
C LEU A 33 15.43 -7.70 3.88
N GLU A 34 15.78 -8.99 3.80
CA GLU A 34 15.70 -9.75 2.56
C GLU A 34 14.26 -9.85 2.08
N MET A 35 13.33 -10.13 2.99
CA MET A 35 11.91 -10.18 2.65
C MET A 35 11.41 -8.83 2.15
N LEU A 36 11.83 -7.73 2.80
CA LEU A 36 11.55 -6.37 2.35
C LEU A 36 12.07 -6.13 0.93
N LYS A 37 13.30 -6.56 0.60
CA LYS A 37 13.87 -6.45 -0.75
C LYS A 37 13.07 -7.25 -1.78
N VAL A 38 12.67 -8.48 -1.44
CA VAL A 38 11.88 -9.35 -2.34
C VAL A 38 10.50 -8.75 -2.60
N ASN A 39 9.85 -8.22 -1.57
CA ASN A 39 8.58 -7.51 -1.71
C ASN A 39 8.74 -6.25 -2.56
N MET A 40 9.82 -5.50 -2.37
CA MET A 40 10.09 -4.33 -3.18
C MET A 40 10.29 -4.64 -4.67
N GLN A 41 11.04 -5.71 -4.97
CA GLN A 41 11.21 -6.18 -6.34
C GLN A 41 9.90 -6.68 -6.95
N THR A 42 9.07 -7.35 -6.14
CA THR A 42 7.75 -7.84 -6.55
C THR A 42 6.87 -6.67 -6.99
N GLU A 43 6.81 -5.61 -6.20
CA GLU A 43 6.01 -4.43 -6.54
C GLU A 43 6.54 -3.66 -7.73
N PHE A 44 7.85 -3.60 -7.92
CA PHE A 44 8.42 -3.03 -9.14
C PHE A 44 7.93 -3.76 -10.40
N TRP A 45 7.98 -5.09 -10.39
CA TRP A 45 7.48 -5.88 -11.52
C TRP A 45 5.98 -5.70 -11.71
N LEU A 46 5.20 -5.73 -10.62
CA LEU A 46 3.75 -5.47 -10.70
C LEU A 46 3.48 -4.10 -11.32
N MET A 47 4.16 -3.05 -10.88
CA MET A 47 4.01 -1.70 -11.43
C MET A 47 4.34 -1.64 -12.93
N ILE A 48 5.40 -2.32 -13.38
CA ILE A 48 5.76 -2.40 -14.81
C ILE A 48 4.62 -3.00 -15.64
N PHE A 49 3.93 -4.02 -15.12
CA PHE A 49 2.83 -4.67 -15.84
C PHE A 49 1.50 -3.91 -15.73
N THR A 50 1.19 -3.34 -14.56
CA THR A 50 -0.10 -2.68 -14.32
C THR A 50 -0.15 -1.25 -14.85
N LEU A 51 0.96 -0.52 -14.84
CA LEU A 51 0.99 0.89 -15.25
C LEU A 51 0.63 1.08 -16.72
N PRO A 52 1.17 0.31 -17.69
CA PRO A 52 0.71 0.39 -19.08
C PRO A 52 -0.77 0.05 -19.21
N LEU A 53 -1.27 -0.95 -18.48
CA LEU A 53 -2.68 -1.37 -18.52
C LEU A 53 -3.63 -0.27 -18.01
N LEU A 54 -3.22 0.49 -17.00
CA LEU A 54 -3.97 1.65 -16.50
C LEU A 54 -3.98 2.82 -17.49
N LEU A 55 -2.93 2.95 -18.32
CA LEU A 55 -2.80 4.00 -19.33
C LEU A 55 -3.41 3.60 -20.69
N THR A 56 -3.67 2.31 -20.95
CA THR A 56 -4.38 1.88 -22.15
C THR A 56 -5.86 2.24 -22.06
N GLY A 57 -6.24 3.39 -22.65
CA GLY A 57 -7.63 3.85 -22.77
C GLY A 57 -7.85 5.28 -22.27
N PHE A 58 -7.14 5.70 -21.23
CA PHE A 58 -7.10 7.09 -20.75
C PHE A 58 -5.89 7.81 -21.37
N PRO A 59 -6.00 9.03 -21.96
CA PRO A 59 -7.08 10.03 -21.89
C PRO A 59 -8.03 10.09 -23.11
N PHE A 60 -8.01 9.08 -23.99
CA PHE A 60 -8.69 9.15 -25.30
C PHE A 60 -10.08 8.51 -25.32
N ALA A 61 -10.60 8.06 -24.18
CA ALA A 61 -11.87 7.35 -24.09
C ALA A 61 -13.12 8.22 -24.40
N SER A 62 -13.04 9.55 -24.26
CA SER A 62 -14.18 10.45 -24.48
C SER A 62 -14.01 11.32 -25.73
N GLN A 63 -15.11 11.53 -26.46
CA GLN A 63 -15.16 12.44 -27.61
C GLN A 63 -15.31 13.91 -27.20
N ASP A 64 -15.71 14.19 -25.95
CA ASP A 64 -15.82 15.55 -25.43
C ASP A 64 -14.43 16.15 -25.18
N SER A 65 -14.15 17.30 -25.79
CA SER A 65 -12.87 18.01 -25.66
C SER A 65 -12.55 18.45 -24.23
N ASN A 66 -13.55 18.79 -23.43
CA ASN A 66 -13.36 19.22 -22.04
C ASN A 66 -12.96 18.03 -21.18
N ILE A 67 -13.70 16.91 -21.32
CA ILE A 67 -13.42 15.67 -20.58
C ILE A 67 -12.05 15.11 -20.97
N LYS A 68 -11.71 15.15 -22.26
CA LYS A 68 -10.39 14.75 -22.76
C LYS A 68 -9.26 15.57 -22.15
N THR A 69 -9.45 16.89 -22.02
CA THR A 69 -8.45 17.79 -21.41
C THR A 69 -8.27 17.49 -19.93
N ILE A 70 -9.37 17.35 -19.17
CA ILE A 70 -9.33 17.01 -17.74
C ILE A 70 -8.66 15.63 -17.55
N SER A 71 -9.04 14.66 -18.36
CA SER A 71 -8.47 13.31 -18.36
C SER A 71 -6.96 13.32 -18.62
N LEU A 72 -6.49 14.14 -19.57
CA LEU A 72 -5.05 14.32 -19.83
C LEU A 72 -4.30 14.87 -18.61
N PHE A 73 -4.84 15.90 -17.95
CA PHE A 73 -4.24 16.46 -16.74
C PHE A 73 -4.18 15.44 -15.59
N VAL A 74 -5.27 14.69 -15.38
CA VAL A 74 -5.32 13.61 -14.37
C VAL A 74 -4.27 12.54 -14.65
N THR A 75 -4.09 12.15 -15.92
CA THR A 75 -3.06 11.18 -16.33
C THR A 75 -1.65 11.72 -16.07
N ILE A 76 -1.35 12.97 -16.45
CA ILE A 76 -0.04 13.59 -16.20
C ILE A 76 0.25 13.65 -14.70
N LEU A 77 -0.73 14.07 -13.89
CA LEU A 77 -0.60 14.13 -12.43
C LEU A 77 -0.35 12.75 -11.83
N THR A 78 -1.07 11.73 -12.32
CA THR A 78 -0.90 10.34 -11.88
C THR A 78 0.51 9.82 -12.18
N VAL A 79 1.02 10.08 -13.38
CA VAL A 79 2.40 9.72 -13.76
C VAL A 79 3.42 10.45 -12.90
N ALA A 80 3.24 11.76 -12.66
CA ALA A 80 4.14 12.55 -11.82
C ALA A 80 4.21 12.01 -10.38
N ILE A 81 3.06 11.67 -9.79
CA ILE A 81 2.95 11.02 -8.49
C ILE A 81 3.71 9.69 -8.47
N ILE A 82 3.46 8.82 -9.46
CA ILE A 82 4.15 7.53 -9.57
C ILE A 82 5.67 7.73 -9.62
N VAL A 83 6.15 8.60 -10.49
CA VAL A 83 7.59 8.86 -10.65
C VAL A 83 8.20 9.38 -9.34
N TYR A 84 7.53 10.32 -8.66
CA TYR A 84 7.99 10.86 -7.38
C TYR A 84 8.12 9.76 -6.32
N PHE A 85 7.04 9.01 -6.06
CA PHE A 85 7.05 7.99 -5.01
C PHE A 85 8.00 6.83 -5.36
N TYR A 86 8.06 6.44 -6.63
CA TYR A 86 8.96 5.39 -7.08
C TYR A 86 10.44 5.81 -6.98
N SER A 87 10.76 7.09 -7.18
CA SER A 87 12.13 7.59 -6.96
C SER A 87 12.59 7.42 -5.50
N ARG A 88 11.69 7.65 -4.53
CA ARG A 88 11.96 7.48 -3.10
C ARG A 88 12.12 6.01 -2.75
N PHE A 89 11.28 5.16 -3.33
CA PHE A 89 11.37 3.72 -3.20
C PHE A 89 12.71 3.14 -3.70
N LEU A 90 13.17 3.57 -4.89
CA LEU A 90 14.47 3.18 -5.43
C LEU A 90 15.63 3.61 -4.53
N LYS A 91 15.54 4.79 -3.89
CA LYS A 91 16.55 5.26 -2.95
C LYS A 91 16.66 4.32 -1.75
N LEU A 92 15.54 3.91 -1.16
CA LEU A 92 15.53 2.95 -0.06
C LEU A 92 16.08 1.59 -0.51
N TYR A 93 15.64 1.08 -1.67
CA TYR A 93 16.13 -0.19 -2.19
C TYR A 93 17.66 -0.19 -2.39
N ARG A 94 18.23 0.90 -2.91
CA ARG A 94 19.68 1.05 -3.06
C ARG A 94 20.40 1.08 -1.70
N LEU A 95 19.82 1.71 -0.68
CA LEU A 95 20.35 1.72 0.69
C LEU A 95 20.35 0.30 1.27
N LEU A 96 19.23 -0.41 1.17
CA LEU A 96 19.10 -1.79 1.64
C LEU A 96 20.10 -2.75 0.97
N ARG A 97 20.50 -2.47 -0.28
CA ARG A 97 21.48 -3.28 -1.02
C ARG A 97 22.93 -2.96 -0.66
N LYS A 98 23.23 -1.73 -0.24
CA LYS A 98 24.59 -1.27 0.05
C LYS A 98 25.03 -1.51 1.49
N ASN A 99 24.10 -1.51 2.43
CA ASN A 99 24.46 -1.53 3.85
C ASN A 99 24.89 -2.94 4.29
N SER A 100 26.19 -3.10 4.56
CA SER A 100 26.68 -4.02 5.57
C SER A 100 26.36 -3.40 6.94
N ILE A 101 25.49 -4.04 7.71
CA ILE A 101 25.01 -3.53 9.00
C ILE A 101 26.10 -3.79 10.04
N ASN A 102 27.17 -3.01 9.99
CA ASN A 102 28.35 -3.28 10.81
C ASN A 102 28.35 -2.45 12.09
N THR A 103 27.65 -1.30 12.11
CA THR A 103 27.64 -0.37 13.26
C THR A 103 26.23 -0.07 13.77
N ASN A 104 26.14 0.32 15.05
CA ASN A 104 24.90 0.83 15.64
C ASN A 104 24.38 2.11 14.96
N TYR A 105 25.28 2.95 14.42
CA TYR A 105 24.89 4.12 13.63
C TYR A 105 24.18 3.74 12.32
N ASP A 106 24.65 2.68 11.65
CA ASP A 106 24.01 2.16 10.44
C ASP A 106 22.63 1.57 10.73
N LEU A 107 22.47 0.90 11.88
CA LEU A 107 21.18 0.40 12.36
C LEU A 107 20.18 1.53 12.63
N PHE A 108 20.61 2.59 13.33
CA PHE A 108 19.74 3.72 13.63
C PHE A 108 19.32 4.47 12.35
N THR A 109 20.27 4.66 11.43
CA THR A 109 20.02 5.27 10.12
C THR A 109 19.04 4.42 9.30
N LEU A 110 19.24 3.09 9.28
CA LEU A 110 18.34 2.15 8.63
C LEU A 110 16.93 2.22 9.23
N LYS A 111 16.79 2.16 10.56
CA LYS A 111 15.51 2.29 11.26
C LYS A 111 14.78 3.56 10.83
N THR A 112 15.46 4.71 10.87
CA THR A 112 14.89 6.00 10.52
C THR A 112 14.42 6.03 9.05
N GLN A 113 15.25 5.53 8.13
CA GLN A 113 14.90 5.48 6.70
C GLN A 113 13.72 4.54 6.41
N LEU A 114 13.61 3.41 7.11
CA LEU A 114 12.50 2.48 6.99
C LEU A 114 11.19 3.11 7.46
N LEU A 115 11.19 3.80 8.62
CA LEU A 115 10.01 4.48 9.14
C LEU A 115 9.54 5.61 8.22
N ILE A 116 10.47 6.45 7.74
CA ILE A 116 10.14 7.50 6.76
C ILE A 116 9.54 6.89 5.49
N SER A 117 10.10 5.79 5.02
CA SER A 117 9.63 5.14 3.79
C SER A 117 8.27 4.48 3.97
N LYS A 118 7.96 3.94 5.16
CA LYS A 118 6.63 3.43 5.53
C LYS A 118 5.58 4.53 5.37
N GLU A 119 5.84 5.74 5.88
CA GLU A 119 4.92 6.88 5.77
C GLU A 119 4.79 7.42 4.34
N ILE A 120 5.90 7.47 3.58
CA ILE A 120 5.88 7.81 2.15
C ILE A 120 5.01 6.81 1.38
N TYR A 121 5.12 5.52 1.71
CA TYR A 121 4.34 4.47 1.07
C TYR A 121 2.85 4.58 1.41
N ILE A 122 2.48 4.89 2.66
CA ILE A 122 1.09 5.20 3.03
C ILE A 122 0.57 6.40 2.21
N SER A 123 1.37 7.46 2.12
CA SER A 123 1.02 8.68 1.40
C SER A 123 0.80 8.43 -0.10
N TYR A 124 1.59 7.53 -0.71
CA TYR A 124 1.42 7.10 -2.10
C TYR A 124 0.01 6.54 -2.35
N TYR A 125 -0.45 5.61 -1.52
CA TYR A 125 -1.79 5.04 -1.67
C TYR A 125 -2.91 6.04 -1.39
N ILE A 126 -2.74 6.92 -0.40
CA ILE A 126 -3.73 7.97 -0.09
C ILE A 126 -3.87 8.94 -1.28
N SER A 127 -2.77 9.23 -1.99
CA SER A 127 -2.80 10.13 -3.14
C SER A 127 -3.65 9.64 -4.31
N TYR A 128 -3.91 8.32 -4.42
CA TYR A 128 -4.81 7.75 -5.42
C TYR A 128 -6.28 7.95 -5.13
N ILE A 129 -6.68 8.21 -3.88
CA ILE A 129 -8.08 8.40 -3.50
C ILE A 129 -8.73 9.54 -4.31
N PRO A 130 -8.20 10.79 -4.29
CA PRO A 130 -8.79 11.87 -5.07
C PRO A 130 -8.71 11.63 -6.58
N LEU A 131 -7.67 10.94 -7.07
CA LEU A 131 -7.54 10.59 -8.50
C LEU A 131 -8.61 9.59 -8.94
N GLY A 132 -8.84 8.53 -8.16
CA GLY A 132 -9.88 7.54 -8.42
C GLY A 132 -11.28 8.16 -8.38
N PHE A 133 -11.51 9.11 -7.47
CA PHE A 133 -12.76 9.88 -7.42
C PHE A 133 -12.98 10.69 -8.70
N LEU A 134 -11.97 11.44 -9.15
CA LEU A 134 -12.04 12.19 -10.41
C LEU A 134 -12.24 11.28 -11.64
N LEU A 135 -11.57 10.13 -11.69
CA LEU A 135 -11.76 9.14 -12.75
C LEU A 135 -13.20 8.60 -12.78
N SER A 136 -13.79 8.35 -11.61
CA SER A 136 -15.18 7.90 -11.49
C SER A 136 -16.17 8.96 -12.01
N LEU A 137 -15.90 10.25 -11.74
CA LEU A 137 -16.71 11.36 -12.26
C LEU A 137 -16.60 11.52 -13.79
N ILE A 138 -15.38 11.35 -14.32
CA ILE A 138 -15.13 11.36 -15.77
C ILE A 138 -15.92 10.24 -16.46
N GLN A 139 -15.97 9.06 -15.87
CA GLN A 139 -16.67 7.91 -16.46
C GLN A 139 -18.19 8.10 -16.57
N ILE A 140 -18.79 8.88 -15.68
CA ILE A 140 -20.20 9.27 -15.75
C ILE A 140 -20.43 10.59 -16.51
N ASN A 141 -19.40 11.12 -17.19
CA ASN A 141 -19.40 12.40 -17.89
C ASN A 141 -19.93 13.57 -17.03
N PHE A 142 -19.76 13.52 -15.70
CA PHE A 142 -20.34 14.50 -14.77
C PHE A 142 -21.88 14.69 -14.88
N HIS A 143 -22.61 13.76 -15.51
CA HIS A 143 -24.06 13.83 -15.62
C HIS A 143 -24.72 13.23 -14.37
N PHE A 144 -25.35 14.09 -13.56
CA PHE A 144 -26.11 13.71 -12.38
C PHE A 144 -27.61 13.86 -12.65
N ASP A 145 -28.14 13.12 -13.61
CA ASP A 145 -29.49 13.41 -14.14
C ASP A 145 -30.66 13.02 -13.22
N MET A 146 -30.44 12.51 -11.99
CA MET A 146 -31.48 12.38 -10.96
C MET A 146 -30.91 12.46 -9.54
N GLU A 147 -31.65 13.06 -8.59
CA GLU A 147 -31.31 13.08 -7.15
C GLU A 147 -31.00 11.67 -6.60
N TYR A 148 -31.74 10.66 -7.09
CA TYR A 148 -31.56 9.27 -6.74
C TYR A 148 -30.22 8.68 -7.24
N ASN A 149 -29.74 9.13 -8.40
CA ASN A 149 -28.46 8.69 -8.97
C ASN A 149 -27.27 9.29 -8.19
N LEU A 150 -27.41 10.52 -7.69
CA LEU A 150 -26.38 11.17 -6.90
C LEU A 150 -26.24 10.54 -5.51
N ALA A 151 -27.35 10.18 -4.87
CA ALA A 151 -27.33 9.47 -3.58
C ALA A 151 -26.72 8.06 -3.71
N ILE A 152 -27.10 7.30 -4.74
CA ILE A 152 -26.51 5.97 -5.02
C ILE A 152 -25.01 6.09 -5.34
N PHE A 153 -24.62 7.06 -6.16
CA PHE A 153 -23.22 7.30 -6.48
C PHE A 153 -22.43 7.67 -5.22
N GLY A 154 -22.93 8.60 -4.40
CA GLY A 154 -22.26 9.01 -3.16
C GLY A 154 -22.08 7.85 -2.18
N VAL A 155 -23.13 7.05 -1.95
CA VAL A 155 -23.07 5.88 -1.06
C VAL A 155 -22.12 4.80 -1.61
N SER A 156 -22.19 4.51 -2.92
CA SER A 156 -21.32 3.50 -3.54
C SER A 156 -19.84 3.91 -3.53
N VAL A 157 -19.54 5.19 -3.80
CA VAL A 157 -18.20 5.76 -3.66
C VAL A 157 -17.72 5.68 -2.21
N LEU A 158 -18.54 6.07 -1.24
CA LEU A 158 -18.16 6.02 0.18
C LEU A 158 -17.81 4.60 0.64
N ILE A 159 -18.65 3.61 0.32
CA ILE A 159 -18.39 2.20 0.66
C ILE A 159 -17.11 1.71 -0.03
N THR A 160 -16.92 2.07 -1.30
CA THR A 160 -15.72 1.70 -2.06
C THR A 160 -14.45 2.30 -1.45
N LEU A 161 -14.48 3.58 -1.04
CA LEU A 161 -13.35 4.24 -0.38
C LEU A 161 -13.01 3.59 0.96
N LEU A 162 -14.00 3.23 1.77
CA LEU A 162 -13.78 2.53 3.04
C LEU A 162 -13.14 1.15 2.83
N LEU A 163 -13.61 0.38 1.85
CA LEU A 163 -13.04 -0.92 1.51
C LEU A 163 -11.60 -0.78 1.01
N ILE A 164 -11.35 0.16 0.10
CA ILE A 164 -10.01 0.46 -0.43
C ILE A 164 -9.06 0.85 0.72
N ALA A 165 -9.48 1.73 1.63
CA ALA A 165 -8.68 2.13 2.78
C ALA A 165 -8.33 0.94 3.69
N PHE A 166 -9.28 0.04 3.94
CA PHE A 166 -9.04 -1.18 4.72
C PHE A 166 -8.02 -2.10 4.04
N ILE A 167 -8.16 -2.31 2.72
CA ILE A 167 -7.27 -3.16 1.93
C ILE A 167 -5.87 -2.59 1.87
N ILE A 168 -5.73 -1.29 1.60
CA ILE A 168 -4.43 -0.61 1.58
C ILE A 168 -3.75 -0.78 2.93
N ARG A 169 -4.46 -0.54 4.04
CA ARG A 169 -3.89 -0.72 5.39
C ARG A 169 -3.43 -2.15 5.63
N TYR A 170 -4.23 -3.13 5.20
CA TYR A 170 -3.86 -4.55 5.25
C TYR A 170 -2.60 -4.81 4.41
N TRP A 171 -2.59 -4.38 3.16
CA TRP A 171 -1.48 -4.55 2.22
C TRP A 171 -0.16 -3.99 2.76
N ILE A 172 -0.19 -2.72 3.20
CA ILE A 172 0.98 -2.02 3.76
C ILE A 172 1.54 -2.79 4.95
N TYR A 173 0.67 -3.29 5.84
CA TYR A 173 1.10 -4.05 7.00
C TYR A 173 1.84 -5.34 6.61
N TYR A 174 1.29 -6.13 5.69
CA TYR A 174 1.88 -7.43 5.33
C TYR A 174 3.08 -7.33 4.39
N MET A 175 3.11 -6.35 3.50
CA MET A 175 4.21 -6.19 2.54
C MET A 175 5.42 -5.50 3.16
N TYR A 176 5.20 -4.54 4.07
CA TYR A 176 6.27 -3.70 4.61
C TYR A 176 6.21 -3.58 6.13
N GLY A 177 5.06 -3.17 6.67
CA GLY A 177 4.89 -2.77 8.06
C GLY A 177 5.44 -3.80 9.06
N ARG A 178 5.06 -5.06 8.91
CA ARG A 178 5.54 -6.15 9.76
C ARG A 178 7.07 -6.29 9.74
N TYR A 179 7.68 -6.34 8.57
CA TYR A 179 9.13 -6.52 8.45
C TYR A 179 9.89 -5.30 8.96
N ILE A 180 9.35 -4.10 8.76
CA ILE A 180 9.88 -2.86 9.32
C ILE A 180 9.79 -2.90 10.85
N ASP A 181 8.64 -3.30 11.40
CA ASP A 181 8.44 -3.39 12.85
C ASP A 181 9.34 -4.48 13.47
N ASP A 182 9.61 -5.58 12.76
CA ASP A 182 10.59 -6.60 13.16
C ASP A 182 12.02 -6.02 13.18
N VAL A 183 12.43 -5.26 12.15
CA VAL A 183 13.76 -4.60 12.12
C VAL A 183 13.88 -3.53 13.22
N VAL A 184 12.87 -2.68 13.39
CA VAL A 184 12.81 -1.65 14.44
C VAL A 184 12.99 -2.29 15.82
N ARG A 185 12.33 -3.42 16.06
CA ARG A 185 12.43 -4.14 17.31
C ARG A 185 13.85 -4.62 17.60
N VAL A 186 14.49 -5.28 16.64
CA VAL A 186 15.85 -5.77 16.85
C VAL A 186 16.82 -4.60 17.07
N VAL A 187 16.61 -3.48 16.37
CA VAL A 187 17.37 -2.23 16.63
C VAL A 187 17.14 -1.72 18.06
N ASP A 188 15.91 -1.78 18.57
CA ASP A 188 15.58 -1.30 19.91
C ASP A 188 16.11 -2.23 21.02
N GLU A 189 16.06 -3.55 20.81
CA GLU A 189 16.73 -4.54 21.67
C GLU A 189 18.24 -4.29 21.77
N LEU A 190 18.90 -4.02 20.63
CA LEU A 190 20.34 -3.76 20.58
C LEU A 190 20.74 -2.45 21.28
N ASN A 191 19.82 -1.48 21.36
CA ASN A 191 20.02 -0.24 22.09
C ASN A 191 19.59 -0.33 23.57
N GLY A 192 19.21 -1.51 24.05
CA GLY A 192 18.81 -1.74 25.44
C GLY A 192 17.47 -1.12 25.82
N LEU A 193 16.60 -0.81 24.86
CA LEU A 193 15.26 -0.32 25.12
C LEU A 193 14.34 -1.48 25.54
N GLU A 194 13.43 -1.24 26.49
CA GLU A 194 12.42 -2.24 26.86
C GLU A 194 11.50 -2.51 25.68
N VAL A 195 11.55 -3.75 25.19
CA VAL A 195 10.76 -4.18 24.03
C VAL A 195 9.56 -4.97 24.50
N SER A 196 8.37 -4.61 24.00
CA SER A 196 7.14 -5.35 24.27
C SER A 196 7.26 -6.82 23.81
N PRO A 197 6.80 -7.80 24.62
CA PRO A 197 6.96 -9.21 24.30
C PRO A 197 6.31 -9.59 22.96
N VAL A 198 6.95 -10.52 22.24
CA VAL A 198 6.47 -11.03 20.95
C VAL A 198 5.15 -11.76 21.16
N ILE A 199 4.04 -11.11 20.81
CA ILE A 199 2.77 -11.81 20.64
C ILE A 199 2.91 -12.60 19.33
N GLU A 200 3.15 -13.91 19.40
CA GLU A 200 3.09 -14.80 18.23
C GLU A 200 1.68 -14.75 17.64
N LYS A 201 1.47 -13.83 16.70
CA LYS A 201 0.21 -13.76 15.96
C LYS A 201 0.11 -15.01 15.08
N ARG A 202 -1.08 -15.64 15.08
CA ARG A 202 -1.36 -16.76 14.17
C ARG A 202 -1.04 -16.34 12.73
N LYS A 203 -0.19 -17.11 12.07
CA LYS A 203 0.17 -16.88 10.66
C LYS A 203 -1.08 -16.86 9.81
N THR A 204 -1.30 -15.74 9.12
CA THR A 204 -2.45 -15.56 8.23
C THR A 204 -2.35 -16.47 7.00
N TRP A 205 -3.48 -16.62 6.30
CA TRP A 205 -3.51 -17.39 5.06
C TRP A 205 -2.54 -16.84 4.01
N PHE A 206 -2.40 -15.51 3.92
CA PHE A 206 -1.44 -14.85 3.06
C PHE A 206 0.00 -15.28 3.35
N GLU A 207 0.39 -15.30 4.64
CA GLU A 207 1.75 -15.69 5.04
C GLU A 207 2.06 -17.15 4.76
N ARG A 208 1.07 -18.03 4.99
CA ARG A 208 1.21 -19.46 4.72
C ARG A 208 1.44 -19.72 3.24
N SER A 209 0.63 -19.09 2.38
CA SER A 209 0.77 -19.24 0.94
C SER A 209 2.02 -18.56 0.40
N GLN A 210 2.42 -17.40 0.95
CA GLN A 210 3.67 -16.72 0.60
C GLN A 210 4.88 -17.60 0.90
N LYS A 211 4.95 -18.17 2.11
CA LYS A 211 6.05 -19.07 2.51
C LYS A 211 6.08 -20.32 1.63
N PHE A 212 4.93 -20.92 1.35
CA PHE A 212 4.83 -22.09 0.49
C PHE A 212 5.33 -21.82 -0.94
N LEU A 213 4.85 -20.74 -1.57
CA LEU A 213 5.22 -20.41 -2.95
C LEU A 213 6.67 -19.93 -3.05
N MET A 214 7.16 -19.20 -2.05
CA MET A 214 8.54 -18.75 -2.03
C MET A 214 9.52 -19.90 -1.83
N ASN A 215 9.19 -20.91 -1.01
CA ASN A 215 10.00 -22.13 -0.89
C ASN A 215 10.08 -22.93 -2.20
N ARG A 216 9.05 -22.87 -3.05
CA ARG A 216 8.98 -23.64 -4.29
C ARG A 216 9.55 -22.91 -5.51
N MET A 217 9.35 -21.60 -5.61
CA MET A 217 9.64 -20.80 -6.82
C MET A 217 10.43 -19.51 -6.54
N GLY A 218 10.90 -19.31 -5.30
CA GLY A 218 11.64 -18.11 -4.90
C GLY A 218 10.84 -16.83 -5.13
N ILE A 219 11.50 -15.82 -5.71
CA ILE A 219 10.91 -14.49 -5.99
C ILE A 219 9.68 -14.59 -6.90
N LYS A 220 9.71 -15.47 -7.92
CA LYS A 220 8.55 -15.68 -8.82
C LYS A 220 7.34 -16.22 -8.04
N GLY A 221 7.59 -17.04 -7.02
CA GLY A 221 6.55 -17.54 -6.13
C GLY A 221 5.92 -16.45 -5.26
N ASN A 222 6.74 -15.50 -4.77
CA ASN A 222 6.22 -14.34 -4.05
C ASN A 222 5.34 -13.47 -4.96
N ILE A 223 5.80 -13.18 -6.18
CA ILE A 223 5.02 -12.44 -7.18
C ILE A 223 3.69 -13.14 -7.44
N LEU A 224 3.71 -14.46 -7.67
CA LEU A 224 2.50 -15.24 -7.93
C LEU A 224 1.52 -15.20 -6.74
N ASN A 225 2.03 -15.37 -5.52
CA ASN A 225 1.21 -15.29 -4.31
C ASN A 225 0.49 -13.93 -4.21
N THR A 226 1.26 -12.87 -4.40
CA THR A 226 0.80 -11.49 -4.33
C THR A 226 -0.26 -11.20 -5.39
N VAL A 227 -0.08 -11.67 -6.63
CA VAL A 227 -1.08 -11.56 -7.71
C VAL A 227 -2.36 -12.33 -7.36
N ILE A 228 -2.25 -13.58 -6.92
CA ILE A 228 -3.42 -14.41 -6.58
C ILE A 228 -4.26 -13.75 -5.49
N TRP A 229 -3.61 -13.26 -4.43
CA TRP A 229 -4.32 -12.59 -3.34
C TRP A 229 -4.95 -11.26 -3.77
N PHE A 230 -4.25 -10.48 -4.60
CA PHE A 230 -4.80 -9.23 -5.12
C PHE A 230 -6.06 -9.49 -5.98
N VAL A 231 -5.99 -10.46 -6.90
CA VAL A 231 -7.11 -10.86 -7.75
C VAL A 231 -8.25 -11.46 -6.93
N SER A 232 -7.95 -12.35 -5.98
CA SER A 232 -8.96 -12.93 -5.10
C SER A 232 -9.66 -11.86 -4.26
N MET A 233 -8.91 -10.89 -3.72
CA MET A 233 -9.50 -9.80 -2.95
C MET A 233 -10.40 -8.93 -3.82
N TYR A 234 -10.00 -8.67 -5.07
CA TYR A 234 -10.82 -7.94 -6.04
C TYR A 234 -12.18 -8.62 -6.28
N PHE A 235 -12.21 -9.93 -6.51
CA PHE A 235 -13.47 -10.66 -6.66
C PHE A 235 -14.32 -10.66 -5.40
N VAL A 236 -13.70 -10.77 -4.22
CA VAL A 236 -14.40 -10.70 -2.92
C VAL A 236 -15.05 -9.33 -2.73
N ILE A 237 -14.37 -8.24 -3.09
CA ILE A 237 -14.91 -6.88 -3.01
C ILE A 237 -16.12 -6.73 -3.92
N ILE A 238 -16.01 -7.17 -5.19
CA ILE A 238 -17.11 -7.09 -6.13
C ILE A 238 -18.31 -7.86 -5.60
N ALA A 239 -18.12 -9.11 -5.18
CA ALA A 239 -19.19 -9.93 -4.63
C ALA A 239 -19.83 -9.29 -3.39
N PHE A 240 -19.02 -8.71 -2.50
CA PHE A 240 -19.50 -8.00 -1.31
C PHE A 240 -20.30 -6.75 -1.68
N LEU A 241 -19.80 -5.90 -2.58
CA LEU A 241 -20.49 -4.70 -3.05
C LEU A 241 -21.81 -5.05 -3.75
N SER A 242 -21.83 -6.08 -4.60
CA SER A 242 -23.04 -6.57 -5.25
C SER A 242 -24.06 -7.09 -4.25
N ALA A 243 -23.63 -7.82 -3.20
CA ALA A 243 -24.51 -8.29 -2.14
C ALA A 243 -25.09 -7.13 -1.31
N VAL A 244 -24.27 -6.14 -0.95
CA VAL A 244 -24.73 -4.94 -0.22
C VAL A 244 -25.74 -4.16 -1.06
N LEU A 245 -25.47 -3.94 -2.35
CA LEU A 245 -26.40 -3.28 -3.26
C LEU A 245 -27.72 -4.04 -3.37
N LEU A 246 -27.69 -5.37 -3.50
CA LEU A 246 -28.90 -6.20 -3.52
C LEU A 246 -29.70 -6.05 -2.22
N ILE A 247 -29.05 -6.06 -1.05
CA ILE A 247 -29.72 -5.88 0.23
C ILE A 247 -30.39 -4.50 0.31
N ILE A 248 -29.69 -3.43 -0.13
CA ILE A 248 -30.24 -2.07 -0.17
C ILE A 248 -31.46 -2.00 -1.08
N ILE A 249 -31.40 -2.61 -2.27
CA ILE A 249 -32.52 -2.63 -3.22
C ILE A 249 -33.72 -3.38 -2.62
N VAL A 250 -33.51 -4.57 -2.05
CA VAL A 250 -34.58 -5.38 -1.44
C VAL A 250 -35.20 -4.67 -0.24
N ALA A 251 -34.38 -4.07 0.63
CA ALA A 251 -34.84 -3.32 1.79
C ALA A 251 -35.62 -2.06 1.38
N GLY A 252 -35.11 -1.30 0.42
CA GLY A 252 -35.78 -0.10 -0.10
C GLY A 252 -37.11 -0.42 -0.79
N ALA A 253 -37.19 -1.53 -1.52
CA ALA A 253 -38.45 -1.98 -2.12
C ALA A 253 -39.47 -2.40 -1.05
N LYS A 254 -39.03 -3.12 -0.01
CA LYS A 254 -39.91 -3.56 1.09
C LYS A 254 -40.43 -2.40 1.94
N LEU A 255 -39.65 -1.32 2.06
CA LEU A 255 -40.01 -0.11 2.81
C LEU A 255 -40.76 0.92 1.95
N GLY A 256 -41.01 0.65 0.67
CA GLY A 256 -41.74 1.55 -0.23
C GLY A 256 -40.94 2.77 -0.72
N PHE A 257 -39.63 2.84 -0.45
CA PHE A 257 -38.75 3.91 -0.91
C PHE A 257 -38.27 3.73 -2.37
N LEU A 258 -38.43 2.52 -2.91
CA LEU A 258 -37.98 2.13 -4.26
C LEU A 258 -39.10 1.43 -5.03
N ASP A 259 -39.53 2.01 -6.15
CA ASP A 259 -40.41 1.33 -7.11
C ASP A 259 -39.57 0.44 -8.05
N ILE A 260 -39.69 -0.88 -7.88
CA ILE A 260 -39.01 -1.90 -8.70
C ILE A 260 -39.32 -1.70 -10.20
N GLY A 261 -40.54 -1.26 -10.55
CA GLY A 261 -40.95 -1.02 -11.93
C GLY A 261 -40.28 0.21 -12.56
N SER A 262 -39.86 1.18 -11.75
CA SER A 262 -39.04 2.31 -12.21
C SER A 262 -37.59 1.88 -12.46
N LEU A 263 -37.04 1.02 -11.59
CA LEU A 263 -35.66 0.52 -11.68
C LEU A 263 -35.45 -0.37 -12.90
N GLN A 264 -36.41 -1.25 -13.19
CA GLN A 264 -36.40 -2.13 -14.36
C GLN A 264 -36.52 -1.35 -15.68
N ARG A 265 -37.30 -0.27 -15.70
CA ARG A 265 -37.38 0.66 -16.85
C ARG A 265 -36.08 1.43 -17.06
N ALA A 266 -35.39 1.82 -16.00
CA ALA A 266 -34.07 2.47 -16.09
C ALA A 266 -33.00 1.50 -16.60
N LEU A 267 -33.00 0.26 -16.12
CA LEU A 267 -32.05 -0.78 -16.57
C LEU A 267 -32.24 -1.12 -18.05
N ASN A 268 -33.49 -1.25 -18.51
CA ASN A 268 -33.82 -1.50 -19.91
C ASN A 268 -33.53 -0.33 -20.86
N LYS A 269 -33.30 0.88 -20.33
CA LYS A 269 -32.88 2.05 -21.12
C LYS A 269 -31.36 2.15 -21.31
N LEU A 270 -30.59 1.41 -20.50
CA LEU A 270 -29.13 1.41 -20.48
C LEU A 270 -28.51 0.29 -21.35
N ASN A 271 -29.30 -0.71 -21.73
CA ASN A 271 -28.99 -1.75 -22.73
C ASN A 271 -29.51 -1.34 -24.11
#